data_AF-A0A7U5MJC5-F1
#
_entry.id   AF-A0A7U5MJC5-F1
#
_cell.length_a   1.000
_cell.length_b   1.000
_cell.length_c   1.000
_cell.angle_alpha   90.00
_cell.angle_beta   90.00
_cell.angle_gamma   90.00
#
_symmetry.space_group_name_H-M   'P 1'
#
loop_
_entity.id
_entity.type
_entity.pdbx_description
1 polymer ?
#
loop_
_entity_poly.entity_id
_entity_poly.type
_entity_poly.pdbx_seq_one_letter_code
_entity_poly.pdbx_strand_id
1 'polypeptide(L)' 'MDRDEDLAVLWRRVDELSAELPPAGRAAVRNAIANSVLSGWQPNTDDIAHLVAFAAGQISMADYITTVTKTASNSQC' A
#
# COMPACT_ATOMS: atom_id res chain seq x y z
N MET A 1 16.10 15.81 -1.22
CA MET A 1 15.79 14.50 -0.61
C MET A 1 16.01 13.49 -1.72
N ASP A 2 16.95 12.58 -1.53
CA ASP A 2 17.32 11.60 -2.55
C ASP A 2 16.20 10.58 -2.69
N ARG A 3 15.67 10.43 -3.89
CA ARG A 3 14.52 9.56 -4.23
C ARG A 3 14.72 8.10 -3.79
N ASP A 4 15.98 7.68 -3.63
CA ASP A 4 16.37 6.36 -3.13
C ASP A 4 16.16 6.22 -1.60
N GLU A 5 16.33 7.30 -0.84
CA GLU A 5 16.04 7.36 0.60
C GLU A 5 14.53 7.29 0.84
N ASP A 6 13.74 8.02 0.04
CA ASP A 6 12.26 7.99 0.11
C ASP A 6 11.72 6.59 -0.21
N LEU A 7 12.35 5.89 -1.16
CA LEU A 7 11.99 4.52 -1.51
C LEU A 7 12.37 3.53 -0.40
N ALA A 8 13.53 3.70 0.25
CA ALA A 8 13.93 2.88 1.38
C ALA A 8 12.98 3.05 2.58
N VAL A 9 12.55 4.29 2.86
CA VAL A 9 11.55 4.58 3.90
C VAL A 9 10.21 3.92 3.57
N LEU A 10 9.76 4.00 2.31
CA LEU A 10 8.54 3.34 1.85
C LEU A 10 8.60 1.83 2.10
N TRP A 11 9.67 1.16 1.65
CA TRP A 11 9.78 -0.30 1.80
C TRP A 11 9.87 -0.74 3.25
N ARG A 12 10.57 0.02 4.09
CA ARG A 12 10.58 -0.22 5.53
C ARG A 12 9.17 -0.14 6.12
N ARG A 13 8.37 0.83 5.70
CA ARG A 13 7.00 0.99 6.18
C ARG A 13 6.08 -0.15 5.73
N VAL A 14 6.23 -0.60 4.48
CA VAL A 14 5.51 -1.77 3.96
C VAL A 14 5.84 -3.03 4.78
N ASP A 15 7.12 -3.23 5.07
CA ASP A 15 7.58 -4.40 5.84
C ASP A 15 7.10 -4.32 7.31
N GLU A 16 7.10 -3.14 7.92
CA GLU A 16 6.54 -2.91 9.26
C GLU A 16 5.04 -3.21 9.33
N LEU A 17 4.25 -2.67 8.40
CA LEU A 17 2.79 -2.81 8.41
C LEU A 17 2.33 -4.22 8.02
N SER A 18 3.07 -4.90 7.14
CA SER A 18 2.73 -6.26 6.71
C SER A 18 3.32 -7.35 7.61
N ALA A 19 4.05 -7.00 8.67
CA ALA A 19 4.80 -7.95 9.50
C ALA A 19 3.94 -9.09 10.07
N GLU A 20 2.68 -8.81 10.41
CA GLU A 20 1.74 -9.77 10.99
C GLU A 20 1.02 -10.65 9.95
N LEU A 21 1.17 -10.35 8.65
CA LEU A 21 0.58 -11.14 7.58
C LEU A 21 1.33 -12.47 7.37
N PRO A 22 0.63 -13.52 6.91
CA PRO A 22 1.28 -14.72 6.40
C PRO A 22 2.27 -14.39 5.26
N PRO A 23 3.29 -15.24 5.01
CA PRO A 23 4.28 -15.01 3.95
C PRO A 23 3.66 -14.70 2.57
N ALA A 24 2.57 -15.38 2.22
CA ALA A 24 1.84 -15.12 0.97
C ALA A 24 1.18 -13.73 0.94
N GLY A 25 0.61 -13.29 2.07
CA GLY A 25 0.01 -11.96 2.21
C GLY A 25 1.07 -10.86 2.12
N ARG A 26 2.22 -11.04 2.76
CA ARG A 26 3.36 -10.10 2.66
C ARG A 26 3.86 -9.94 1.23
N ALA A 27 4.02 -11.06 0.51
CA ALA A 27 4.42 -11.04 -0.89
C ALA A 27 3.39 -10.33 -1.77
N ALA A 28 2.09 -10.56 -1.53
CA ALA A 28 1.01 -9.90 -2.26
C ALA A 28 1.01 -8.37 -2.06
N VAL A 29 1.12 -7.91 -0.81
CA VAL A 29 1.21 -6.47 -0.49
C VAL A 29 2.44 -5.86 -1.16
N ARG A 30 3.61 -6.48 -1.03
CA ARG A 30 4.86 -5.98 -1.60
C ARG A 30 4.80 -5.86 -3.14
N ASN A 31 4.21 -6.85 -3.81
CA ASN A 31 4.03 -6.83 -5.26
C ASN A 31 3.04 -5.74 -5.72
N ALA A 32 1.94 -5.55 -4.99
CA ALA A 32 0.97 -4.50 -5.31
C ALA A 32 1.58 -3.10 -5.17
N ILE A 33 2.34 -2.84 -4.10
CA ILE A 33 3.06 -1.57 -3.92
C ILE A 33 4.14 -1.38 -4.99
N ALA A 34 4.89 -2.44 -5.34
CA ALA A 34 5.88 -2.37 -6.42
C ALA A 34 5.24 -1.95 -7.75
N ASN A 35 4.11 -2.54 -8.11
CA ASN A 35 3.37 -2.19 -9.33
C ASN A 35 2.87 -0.74 -9.31
N SER A 36 2.38 -0.26 -8.16
CA SER A 36 1.98 1.14 -7.99
C SER A 36 3.13 2.11 -8.22
N VAL A 37 4.29 1.84 -7.59
CA VAL A 37 5.49 2.67 -7.73
C VAL A 37 6.00 2.66 -9.18
N LEU A 38 6.02 1.50 -9.84
CA LEU A 38 6.38 1.40 -11.26
C LEU A 38 5.41 2.15 -12.17
N SER A 39 4.15 2.28 -11.78
CA SER A 39 3.13 3.06 -12.49
C SER A 39 3.24 4.57 -12.21
N GLY A 40 4.21 5.00 -11.39
CA GLY A 40 4.42 6.39 -11.00
C GLY A 40 3.53 6.89 -9.87
N TRP A 41 2.76 6.00 -9.22
CA TRP A 41 1.95 6.35 -8.07
C TRP A 41 2.67 5.95 -6.78
N GLN A 42 2.88 6.91 -5.88
CA GLN A 42 3.54 6.69 -4.60
C GLN A 42 2.49 6.56 -3.50
N PRO A 43 2.19 5.35 -3.02
CA PRO A 43 1.19 5.14 -1.99
C PRO A 43 1.65 5.74 -0.66
N ASN A 44 0.71 6.35 0.07
CA ASN A 44 0.97 6.88 1.40
C ASN A 44 0.78 5.78 2.48
N THR A 45 1.00 6.13 3.74
CA THR A 45 0.88 5.17 4.85
C THR A 45 -0.53 4.59 4.99
N ASP A 46 -1.57 5.40 4.76
CA ASP A 46 -2.96 4.97 4.87
C ASP A 46 -3.33 4.02 3.72
N ASP A 47 -2.83 4.26 2.51
CA ASP A 47 -3.02 3.36 1.36
C ASP A 47 -2.40 1.98 1.63
N ILE A 48 -1.19 1.95 2.20
CA ILE A 48 -0.51 0.71 2.59
C ILE A 48 -1.29 -0.01 3.69
N ALA A 49 -1.78 0.72 4.70
CA ALA A 49 -2.54 0.15 5.80
C ALA A 49 -3.87 -0.48 5.32
N HIS A 50 -4.59 0.16 4.40
CA HIS A 50 -5.80 -0.40 3.81
C HIS A 50 -5.51 -1.65 2.97
N LEU A 51 -4.43 -1.65 2.20
CA LEU A 51 -4.01 -2.82 1.43
C LEU A 51 -3.63 -3.99 2.34
N VAL A 52 -2.95 -3.73 3.46
CA VAL A 52 -2.63 -4.74 4.49
C VAL A 52 -3.90 -5.27 5.14
N ALA A 53 -4.84 -4.40 5.52
CA ALA A 53 -6.12 -4.82 6.10
C ALA A 53 -6.92 -5.70 5.13
N PHE A 54 -6.88 -5.40 3.83
CA PHE A 54 -7.49 -6.24 2.79
C PHE A 54 -6.77 -7.60 2.69
N ALA A 55 -5.44 -7.61 2.65
CA ALA A 55 -4.65 -8.83 2.61
C ALA A 55 -4.79 -9.69 3.90
N ALA A 56 -5.09 -9.06 5.03
CA ALA A 56 -5.42 -9.72 6.30
C ALA A 56 -6.86 -10.29 6.32
N GLY A 57 -7.70 -9.95 5.34
CA GLY A 57 -9.12 -10.30 5.32
C GLY A 57 -9.96 -9.51 6.34
N GLN A 58 -9.44 -8.39 6.87
CA GLN A 58 -10.14 -7.53 7.82
C GLN A 58 -11.16 -6.61 7.13
N ILE A 59 -10.92 -6.27 5.87
CA ILE A 59 -11.83 -5.49 5.03
C ILE A 59 -12.14 -6.25 3.74
N SER A 60 -13.31 -6.02 3.17
CA SER A 60 -13.68 -6.62 1.89
C SER A 60 -13.02 -5.91 0.71
N MET A 61 -13.00 -6.56 -0.46
CA MET A 61 -12.55 -5.91 -1.70
C MET A 61 -13.39 -4.67 -2.04
N ALA A 62 -14.69 -4.68 -1.73
CA ALA A 62 -15.58 -3.54 -1.95
C ALA A 62 -15.21 -2.35 -1.06
N ASP A 63 -14.87 -2.61 0.21
CA ASP A 63 -14.41 -1.59 1.15
C ASP A 63 -13.06 -1.02 0.71
N TYR A 64 -12.12 -1.88 0.29
CA TYR A 64 -10.82 -1.47 -0.23
C TYR A 64 -10.97 -0.56 -1.47
N ILE A 65 -11.77 -0.97 -2.46
CA ILE A 65 -12.02 -0.16 -3.67
C ILE A 65 -12.65 1.18 -3.31
N THR A 66 -13.59 1.22 -2.38
CA THR A 66 -14.24 2.46 -1.95
C THR A 66 -13.24 3.46 -1.36
N THR A 67 -12.29 2.96 -0.58
CA THR A 67 -11.25 3.79 0.04
C THR A 67 -10.23 4.28 -0.99
N VAL A 68 -9.69 3.39 -1.83
CA VAL A 68 -8.70 3.77 -2.86
C VAL A 68 -9.29 4.73 -3.89
N THR A 69 -10.57 4.55 -4.26
CA THR A 69 -11.26 5.45 -5.20
C THR A 69 -11.47 6.83 -4.59
N LYS A 70 -11.78 6.93 -3.28
CA LYS A 70 -11.89 8.21 -2.57
C LYS A 70 -10.54 8.94 -2.50
N THR A 71 -9.44 8.23 -2.22
CA THR A 71 -8.11 8.83 -2.16
C THR A 71 -7.64 9.36 -3.52
N ALA A 72 -7.93 8.65 -4.61
CA ALA A 72 -7.63 9.09 -5.97
C ALA A 72 -8.38 10.39 -6.36
N SER A 73 -9.63 10.55 -5.91
CA SER A 73 -10.41 11.79 -6.12
C SER A 73 -9.90 12.97 -5.29
N ASN A 74 -9.25 12.72 -4.14
CA ASN A 74 -8.72 13.77 -3.27
C ASN A 74 -7.36 14.33 -3.69
N SER A 75 -6.71 13.72 -4.70
CA SER A 75 -5.44 14.19 -5.27
C SER A 75 -5.64 15.13 -6.48
N GLN A 76 -6.90 15.46 -6.81
CA GLN A 76 -7.28 16.45 -7.82
C GLN A 76 -7.83 17.70 -7.13
N CYS A 77 -6.95 18.47 -6.47
CA CYS A 77 -7.20 19.88 -6.11
C CYS A 77 -5.85 20.62 -6.09
#